data_AF-A0A7X0J386-F1
#
_entry.id   AF-A0A7X0J386-F1
#
_cell.length_a   1.000
_cell.length_b   1.000
_cell.length_c   1.000
_cell.angle_alpha   90.00
_cell.angle_beta   90.00
_cell.angle_gamma   90.00
#
_symmetry.space_group_name_H-M   'P 1'
#
loop_
_entity.id
_entity.type
_entity.pdbx_description
1 polymer ?
#
loop_
_entity_poly.entity_id
_entity_poly.type
_entity_poly.pdbx_seq_one_letter_code
_entity_poly.pdbx_strand_id
1 'polypeptide(L)'
;MTKKGFPLLDWNIIIKFFKQILITKIMKTSKKAWLSAIASLVLLIAISFTFAFKSADTSKAITGKKVLQYFYRYTSSSTSQADIQNIANYQRSNLSCDGANHVCGVYLATDKPQGQQPVATQFNAVKSDLWLSEQAATPTLSSISMRD
;
A
#
# COMPACT_ATOMS: atom_id res chain seq x y z
N MET A 1 -84.47 -9.77 -33.90
CA MET A 1 -83.66 -8.81 -33.14
C MET A 1 -82.40 -9.52 -32.62
N THR A 2 -81.24 -9.00 -32.99
CA THR A 2 -79.89 -9.57 -32.87
C THR A 2 -79.42 -9.80 -31.43
N LYS A 3 -79.15 -11.05 -31.03
CA LYS A 3 -78.35 -11.35 -29.83
C LYS A 3 -76.86 -11.20 -30.18
N LYS A 4 -76.23 -10.13 -29.66
CA LYS A 4 -74.80 -9.91 -29.73
C LYS A 4 -74.09 -10.96 -28.86
N GLY A 5 -73.27 -11.81 -29.49
CA GLY A 5 -72.37 -12.71 -28.79
C GLY A 5 -71.27 -11.92 -28.09
N PHE A 6 -71.13 -12.11 -26.78
CA PHE A 6 -70.00 -11.60 -26.01
C PHE A 6 -68.80 -12.55 -26.21
N PRO A 7 -67.59 -12.03 -26.49
CA PRO A 7 -66.41 -12.87 -26.62
C PRO A 7 -66.01 -13.44 -25.27
N LEU A 8 -65.84 -14.77 -25.23
CA LEU A 8 -65.21 -15.50 -24.13
C LEU A 8 -63.79 -14.95 -23.93
N LEU A 9 -63.56 -14.23 -22.83
CA LEU A 9 -62.23 -13.82 -22.41
C LEU A 9 -61.41 -15.08 -22.10
N ASP A 10 -60.32 -15.26 -22.85
CA ASP A 10 -59.37 -16.34 -22.66
C ASP A 10 -58.65 -16.18 -21.31
N TRP A 11 -58.89 -17.13 -20.42
CA TRP A 11 -58.35 -17.18 -19.05
C TRP A 11 -56.81 -17.21 -19.03
N ASN A 12 -56.15 -17.71 -20.08
CA ASN A 12 -54.68 -17.70 -20.17
C ASN A 12 -54.09 -16.30 -20.37
N ILE A 13 -54.86 -15.38 -20.99
CA ILE A 13 -54.41 -13.99 -21.17
C ILE A 13 -54.40 -13.29 -19.80
N ILE A 14 -55.45 -13.49 -19.01
CA ILE A 14 -55.57 -12.92 -17.65
C ILE A 14 -54.43 -13.41 -16.76
N ILE A 15 -54.11 -14.72 -16.79
CA ILE A 15 -52.99 -15.29 -16.00
C ILE A 15 -51.64 -14.68 -16.42
N LYS A 16 -51.39 -14.49 -17.72
CA LYS A 16 -50.15 -13.86 -18.21
C LYS A 16 -50.00 -12.42 -17.75
N PHE A 17 -51.09 -11.65 -17.74
CA PHE A 17 -51.08 -10.26 -17.26
C PHE A 17 -50.78 -10.17 -15.76
N PHE A 18 -51.39 -11.03 -14.93
CA PHE A 18 -51.07 -11.07 -13.50
C PHE A 18 -49.63 -11.49 -13.23
N LYS A 19 -49.09 -12.45 -14.00
CA LYS A 19 -47.70 -12.89 -13.86
C LYS A 19 -46.70 -11.77 -14.22
N GLN A 20 -46.96 -11.01 -15.28
CA GLN A 20 -46.16 -9.84 -15.65
C GLN A 20 -46.18 -8.77 -14.55
N ILE A 21 -47.36 -8.40 -14.04
CA ILE A 21 -47.51 -7.35 -13.01
C ILE A 21 -46.79 -7.74 -11.70
N LEU A 22 -46.83 -9.02 -11.31
CA LEU A 22 -46.15 -9.51 -10.11
C LEU A 22 -44.62 -9.41 -10.24
N ILE A 23 -44.06 -9.76 -11.41
CA ILE A 23 -42.61 -9.71 -11.67
C ILE A 23 -42.11 -8.25 -11.65
N THR A 24 -42.85 -7.32 -12.26
CA THR A 24 -42.41 -5.90 -12.33
C THR A 24 -42.42 -5.21 -10.96
N LYS A 25 -43.29 -5.64 -10.04
CA LYS A 25 -43.37 -5.05 -8.69
C LYS A 25 -42.24 -5.54 -7.78
N ILE A 26 -41.76 -6.77 -7.97
CA ILE A 26 -40.64 -7.37 -7.19
C ILE A 26 -39.28 -6.78 -7.58
N MET A 27 -39.09 -6.32 -8.83
CA MET A 27 -37.81 -5.77 -9.29
C MET A 27 -37.52 -4.32 -8.83
N LYS A 28 -38.51 -3.56 -8.32
CA LYS A 28 -38.30 -2.16 -7.93
C LYS A 28 -37.87 -1.96 -6.47
N THR A 29 -38.10 -2.92 -5.58
CA THR A 29 -37.73 -2.81 -4.16
C THR A 29 -36.35 -3.38 -3.82
N SER A 30 -35.74 -4.19 -4.70
CA SER A 30 -34.42 -4.78 -4.46
C SER A 30 -33.23 -3.89 -4.81
N LYS A 31 -33.42 -2.81 -5.61
CA LYS A 31 -32.32 -1.92 -6.00
C LYS A 31 -31.94 -0.87 -4.95
N LYS A 32 -32.85 -0.52 -4.04
CA LYS A 32 -32.58 0.49 -2.98
C LYS A 32 -31.93 -0.09 -1.72
N ALA A 33 -32.07 -1.39 -1.46
CA ALA A 33 -31.44 -2.03 -0.31
C ALA A 33 -29.94 -2.35 -0.54
N TRP A 34 -29.51 -2.48 -1.81
CA TRP A 34 -28.13 -2.85 -2.13
C TRP A 34 -27.14 -1.67 -2.03
N LEU A 35 -27.61 -0.44 -1.94
CA LEU A 35 -26.75 0.74 -1.73
C LEU A 35 -26.57 1.10 -0.24
N SER A 36 -27.40 0.55 0.66
CA SER A 36 -27.33 0.86 2.10
C SER A 36 -26.53 -0.15 2.93
N ALA A 37 -26.24 -1.35 2.40
CA ALA A 37 -25.49 -2.38 3.14
C ALA A 37 -23.98 -2.39 2.81
N ILE A 38 -23.54 -1.68 1.76
CA ILE A 38 -22.11 -1.59 1.38
C ILE A 38 -21.42 -0.44 2.10
N ALA A 39 -22.17 0.58 2.58
CA ALA A 39 -21.59 1.73 3.28
C ALA A 39 -21.14 1.43 4.73
N SER A 40 -21.59 0.32 5.34
CA SER A 40 -21.27 -0.01 6.73
C SER A 40 -20.24 -1.13 6.90
N LEU A 41 -19.81 -1.81 5.83
CA LEU A 41 -18.74 -2.82 5.88
C LEU A 41 -17.38 -2.30 5.38
N VAL A 42 -17.32 -1.10 4.80
CA VAL A 42 -16.05 -0.50 4.33
C VAL A 42 -15.30 0.23 5.45
N LEU A 43 -15.95 0.56 6.57
CA LEU A 43 -15.29 1.25 7.68
C LEU A 43 -14.44 0.33 8.59
N LEU A 44 -14.53 -0.99 8.45
CA LEU A 44 -13.74 -1.95 9.25
C LEU A 44 -12.69 -2.73 8.47
N ILE A 45 -12.62 -2.59 7.13
CA ILE A 45 -11.53 -3.16 6.30
C ILE A 45 -10.44 -2.10 6.01
N ALA A 46 -10.67 -0.84 6.35
CA ALA A 46 -9.69 0.23 6.21
C ALA A 46 -8.52 0.18 7.24
N ILE A 47 -8.56 -0.74 8.22
CA ILE A 47 -7.49 -0.87 9.24
C ILE A 47 -6.53 -2.04 8.92
N SER A 48 -6.77 -2.82 7.86
CA SER A 48 -6.00 -4.07 7.62
C SER A 48 -5.22 -4.15 6.31
N PHE A 49 -5.20 -3.10 5.48
CA PHE A 49 -4.47 -3.11 4.21
C PHE A 49 -3.60 -1.87 4.01
N THR A 50 -2.54 -1.80 4.80
CA THR A 50 -1.44 -0.85 4.54
C THR A 50 -0.22 -1.67 4.11
N PHE A 51 -0.20 -1.97 2.81
CA PHE A 51 0.94 -2.31 1.94
C PHE A 51 1.71 -3.62 2.18
N ALA A 52 1.20 -4.70 1.60
CA ALA A 52 2.04 -5.80 1.10
C ALA A 52 2.29 -5.62 -0.41
N PHE A 53 3.08 -4.61 -0.81
CA PHE A 53 3.71 -4.61 -2.13
C PHE A 53 5.04 -5.36 -2.02
N LYS A 54 4.95 -6.70 -1.98
CA LYS A 54 6.09 -7.56 -2.31
C LYS A 54 6.15 -7.62 -3.83
N SER A 55 6.85 -6.66 -4.44
CA SER A 55 7.29 -6.81 -5.82
C SER A 55 8.11 -8.09 -5.89
N ALA A 56 7.60 -9.11 -6.60
CA ALA A 56 8.38 -10.30 -6.91
C ALA A 56 9.49 -9.86 -7.86
N ASP A 57 10.65 -9.53 -7.30
CA ASP A 57 11.88 -9.37 -8.07
C ASP A 57 12.18 -10.70 -8.73
N THR A 58 11.78 -10.83 -10.00
CA THR A 58 12.37 -11.79 -10.92
C THR A 58 13.87 -11.62 -10.86
N SER A 59 14.52 -12.51 -10.13
CA SER A 59 15.95 -12.51 -9.89
C SER A 59 16.64 -12.81 -11.22
N LYS A 60 16.83 -11.77 -12.03
CA LYS A 60 17.96 -11.76 -12.95
C LYS A 60 19.17 -11.74 -12.05
N ALA A 61 19.85 -12.88 -11.96
CA ALA A 61 21.19 -12.98 -11.41
C ALA A 61 22.10 -12.12 -12.31
N ILE A 62 22.04 -10.81 -12.12
CA ILE A 62 23.06 -9.89 -12.59
C ILE A 62 24.25 -10.26 -11.71
N THR A 63 25.25 -10.87 -12.33
CA THR A 63 26.62 -10.93 -11.83
C THR A 63 27.09 -9.50 -11.59
N GLY A 64 26.62 -8.91 -10.50
CA GLY A 64 26.83 -7.52 -10.16
C GLY A 64 28.26 -7.38 -9.68
N LYS A 65 29.04 -6.52 -10.36
CA LYS A 65 30.20 -5.88 -9.73
C LYS A 65 29.77 -5.52 -8.30
N LYS A 66 30.47 -6.03 -7.28
CA LYS A 66 30.30 -5.56 -5.91
C LYS A 66 30.55 -4.05 -5.95
N VAL A 67 29.48 -3.27 -5.98
CA VAL A 67 29.57 -1.82 -5.86
C VAL A 67 30.12 -1.61 -4.45
N LEU A 68 31.33 -1.07 -4.34
CA LEU A 68 31.88 -0.69 -3.05
C LEU A 68 30.88 0.28 -2.41
N GLN A 69 30.38 -0.08 -1.24
CA GLN A 69 29.46 0.76 -0.50
C GLN A 69 30.17 1.32 0.72
N TYR A 70 29.88 2.58 1.00
CA TYR A 70 30.51 3.39 2.03
C TYR A 70 29.47 3.75 3.07
N PHE A 71 29.81 3.52 4.33
CA PHE A 71 28.87 3.70 5.42
C PHE A 71 28.72 5.16 5.81
N TYR A 72 27.47 5.61 5.90
CA TYR A 72 27.07 6.91 6.40
C TYR A 72 26.26 6.71 7.68
N ARG A 73 26.86 7.07 8.81
CA ARG A 73 26.29 6.90 10.14
C ARG A 73 25.33 8.03 10.46
N TYR A 74 24.20 7.68 11.03
CA TYR A 74 23.23 8.59 11.62
C TYR A 74 23.77 9.16 12.94
N THR A 75 23.79 10.48 13.06
CA THR A 75 24.45 11.19 14.16
C THR A 75 23.49 11.85 15.14
N SER A 76 22.20 11.93 14.82
CA SER A 76 21.21 12.51 15.73
C SER A 76 20.75 11.50 16.78
N SER A 77 20.36 12.00 17.95
CA SER A 77 19.74 11.23 19.02
C SER A 77 18.23 11.05 18.84
N SER A 78 17.61 11.90 18.02
CA SER A 78 16.18 11.85 17.72
C SER A 78 15.87 10.73 16.72
N THR A 79 14.73 10.07 16.90
CA THR A 79 14.18 9.07 15.97
C THR A 79 12.93 9.60 15.24
N SER A 80 12.73 10.93 15.27
CA SER A 80 11.63 11.55 14.54
C SER A 80 11.80 11.34 13.03
N GLN A 81 10.68 11.23 12.31
CA GLN A 81 10.71 11.12 10.86
C GLN A 81 11.53 12.24 10.21
N ALA A 82 11.36 13.48 10.69
CA ALA A 82 12.06 14.63 10.15
C ALA A 82 13.58 14.47 10.27
N ASP A 83 14.07 13.94 11.41
CA ASP A 83 15.48 13.76 11.64
C ASP A 83 16.05 12.55 10.89
N ILE A 84 15.34 11.43 10.88
CA ILE A 84 15.73 10.22 10.13
C ILE A 84 15.85 10.51 8.63
N GLN A 85 14.97 11.36 8.10
CA GLN A 85 14.98 11.73 6.68
C GLN A 85 15.85 12.96 6.37
N ASN A 86 16.53 13.53 7.36
CA ASN A 86 17.39 14.69 7.16
C ASN A 86 18.83 14.25 6.86
N ILE A 87 19.31 14.55 5.65
CA ILE A 87 20.67 14.26 5.20
C ILE A 87 21.76 14.86 6.12
N ALA A 88 21.47 15.97 6.79
CA ALA A 88 22.43 16.62 7.68
C ALA A 88 22.77 15.78 8.91
N ASN A 89 21.92 14.81 9.24
CA ASN A 89 22.13 13.87 10.33
C ASN A 89 22.93 12.63 9.90
N TYR A 90 23.54 12.63 8.70
CA TYR A 90 24.33 11.51 8.21
C TYR A 90 25.74 11.94 7.83
N GLN A 91 26.73 11.18 8.30
CA GLN A 91 28.15 11.46 8.07
C GLN A 91 28.90 10.19 7.69
N ARG A 92 29.85 10.31 6.76
CA ARG A 92 30.73 9.21 6.40
C ARG A 92 31.48 8.72 7.65
N SER A 93 31.40 7.42 7.93
CA SER A 93 32.08 6.78 9.06
C SER A 93 32.62 5.39 8.71
N ASN A 94 33.80 5.05 9.20
CA ASN A 94 34.31 3.66 9.13
C ASN A 94 33.69 2.74 10.19
N LEU A 95 32.91 3.29 11.11
CA LEU A 95 32.25 2.53 12.17
C LEU A 95 30.80 2.27 11.76
N SER A 96 30.49 1.01 11.41
CA SER A 96 29.11 0.54 11.33
C SER A 96 28.49 0.44 12.72
N CYS A 97 27.17 0.26 12.77
CA CYS A 97 26.52 -0.29 13.96
C CYS A 97 25.79 -1.56 13.56
N ASP A 98 25.63 -2.40 14.58
CA ASP A 98 24.92 -3.66 14.53
C ASP A 98 23.83 -3.57 15.61
N GLY A 99 22.62 -3.99 15.29
CA GLY A 99 21.47 -3.93 16.19
C GLY A 99 20.15 -4.07 15.44
N ALA A 100 19.01 -3.80 16.09
CA ALA A 100 17.69 -4.08 15.50
C ALA A 100 16.64 -2.96 15.59
N ASN A 101 16.72 -2.03 16.54
CA ASN A 101 15.56 -1.19 16.89
C ASN A 101 15.45 0.12 16.12
N HIS A 102 16.59 0.77 15.85
CA HIS A 102 16.64 2.11 15.27
C HIS A 102 17.58 2.18 14.08
N VAL A 103 17.39 3.14 13.19
CA VAL A 103 18.31 3.39 12.08
C VAL A 103 19.67 3.81 12.64
N CYS A 104 20.70 3.05 12.29
CA CYS A 104 22.09 3.40 12.55
C CYS A 104 22.69 4.21 11.40
N GLY A 105 22.32 3.89 10.15
CA GLY A 105 22.92 4.52 8.98
C GLY A 105 22.67 3.75 7.69
N VAL A 106 23.34 4.18 6.62
CA VAL A 106 23.14 3.62 5.28
C VAL A 106 24.45 3.51 4.50
N TYR A 107 24.56 2.44 3.73
CA TYR A 107 25.64 2.19 2.79
C TYR A 107 25.29 2.80 1.43
N LEU A 108 26.12 3.73 0.94
CA LEU A 108 25.92 4.42 -0.34
C LEU A 108 27.16 4.27 -1.24
N ALA A 109 27.00 4.50 -2.55
CA ALA A 109 28.02 4.14 -3.53
C ALA A 109 29.23 5.10 -3.57
N THR A 110 29.06 6.36 -3.16
CA THR A 110 30.15 7.35 -3.21
C THR A 110 30.93 7.38 -1.91
N ASP A 111 32.26 7.30 -2.01
CA ASP A 111 33.13 7.63 -0.87
C ASP A 111 33.23 9.14 -0.74
N LYS A 112 32.97 9.64 0.47
CA LYS A 112 33.26 11.02 0.85
C LYS A 112 34.35 10.99 1.93
N PRO A 113 35.07 12.09 2.18
CA PRO A 113 35.95 12.17 3.34
C PRO A 113 35.17 11.87 4.64
N GLN A 114 35.84 11.31 5.66
CA GLN A 114 35.20 11.07 6.97
C GLN A 114 34.53 12.33 7.52
N GLY A 115 33.36 12.17 8.15
CA GLY A 115 32.58 13.29 8.69
C GLY A 115 31.77 14.08 7.66
N GLN A 116 31.96 13.87 6.35
CA GLN A 116 31.21 14.56 5.31
C GLN A 116 29.84 13.92 5.06
N GLN A 117 28.89 14.75 4.63
CA GLN A 117 27.55 14.33 4.24
C GLN A 117 27.57 13.47 2.97
N PRO A 118 26.57 12.58 2.81
CA PRO A 118 26.42 11.81 1.58
C PRO A 118 26.04 12.69 0.39
N VAL A 119 26.16 12.13 -0.82
CA VAL A 119 25.65 12.79 -2.02
C VAL A 119 24.12 12.83 -1.95
N ALA A 120 23.55 14.03 -2.10
CA ALA A 120 22.12 14.25 -1.93
C ALA A 120 21.23 13.36 -2.80
N THR A 121 21.62 13.10 -4.05
CA THR A 121 20.86 12.22 -4.96
C THR A 121 20.81 10.77 -4.48
N GLN A 122 21.90 10.25 -3.92
CA GLN A 122 21.96 8.89 -3.37
C GLN A 122 21.16 8.77 -2.08
N PHE A 123 21.28 9.77 -1.19
CA PHE A 123 20.49 9.80 0.04
C PHE A 123 18.98 9.91 -0.24
N ASN A 124 18.59 10.80 -1.16
CA ASN A 124 17.18 10.98 -1.53
C ASN A 124 16.55 9.72 -2.13
N ALA A 125 17.34 8.84 -2.75
CA ALA A 125 16.86 7.57 -3.29
C ALA A 125 16.48 6.54 -2.21
N VAL A 126 17.03 6.66 -0.99
CA VAL A 126 16.80 5.71 0.12
C VAL A 126 16.09 6.34 1.33
N LYS A 127 15.83 7.65 1.32
CA LYS A 127 15.27 8.37 2.49
C LYS A 127 13.91 7.86 2.95
N SER A 128 13.07 7.38 2.04
CA SER A 128 11.78 6.79 2.39
C SER A 128 11.97 5.47 3.11
N ASP A 129 12.90 4.65 2.62
CA ASP A 129 13.24 3.34 3.19
C ASP A 129 13.88 3.44 4.56
N LEU A 130 14.66 4.50 4.82
CA LEU A 130 15.18 4.81 6.15
C LEU A 130 14.04 5.00 7.17
N TRP A 131 13.01 5.76 6.81
CA TRP A 131 11.86 5.96 7.71
C TRP A 131 10.99 4.71 7.84
N LEU A 132 10.81 3.95 6.77
CA LEU A 132 10.11 2.67 6.85
C LEU A 132 10.86 1.67 7.75
N SER A 133 12.20 1.66 7.69
CA SER A 133 13.04 0.80 8.52
C SER A 133 12.96 1.17 10.00
N GLU A 134 12.95 2.48 10.31
CA GLU A 134 12.76 2.98 11.68
C GLU A 134 11.41 2.53 12.26
N GLN A 135 10.31 2.70 11.52
CA GLN A 135 8.98 2.31 11.98
C GLN A 135 8.83 0.80 12.17
N ALA A 136 9.51 0.02 11.32
CA ALA A 136 9.42 -1.43 11.33
C ALA A 136 10.43 -2.11 12.27
N ALA A 137 11.37 -1.36 12.87
CA ALA A 137 12.49 -1.89 13.63
C ALA A 137 13.22 -3.03 12.87
N THR A 138 13.40 -2.84 11.56
CA THR A 138 14.05 -3.82 10.68
C THR A 138 14.49 -3.15 9.39
N PRO A 139 15.65 -3.52 8.80
CA PRO A 139 16.10 -2.88 7.56
C PRO A 139 15.22 -3.29 6.38
N THR A 140 14.61 -2.30 5.70
CA THR A 140 13.84 -2.54 4.47
C THR A 140 14.73 -2.74 3.24
N LEU A 141 15.97 -2.27 3.29
CA LEU A 141 17.00 -2.47 2.27
C LEU A 141 18.25 -3.08 2.92
N SER A 142 18.96 -3.94 2.18
CA SER A 142 20.23 -4.52 2.65
C SER A 142 21.35 -3.48 2.86
N SER A 143 21.18 -2.28 2.32
CA SER A 143 22.10 -1.16 2.51
C SER A 143 21.82 -0.36 3.79
N ILE A 144 20.71 -0.60 4.49
CA ILE A 144 20.37 0.10 5.73
C ILE A 144 20.87 -0.76 6.90
N SER A 145 21.56 -0.12 7.85
CA SER A 145 22.02 -0.75 9.09
C SER A 145 21.19 -0.24 10.26
N MET A 146 20.89 -1.13 11.20
CA MET A 146 20.14 -0.82 12.42
C MET A 146 21.09 -0.78 13.63
N ARG A 147 20.67 -0.10 14.70
CA ARG A 147 21.26 -0.09 16.04
C ARG A 147 20.22 -0.54 17.06
N ASP A 148 20.67 -0.99 18.22
CA ASP A 148 19.79 -1.26 19.36
C ASP A 148 19.15 0.00 19.94
#